data_AF-A0A938TRK8-F1
#
_entry.id   AF-A0A938TRK8-F1
#
_cell.length_a   1.000
_cell.length_b   1.000
_cell.length_c   1.000
_cell.angle_alpha   90.00
_cell.angle_beta   90.00
_cell.angle_gamma   90.00
#
_symmetry.space_group_name_H-M   'P 1'
#
loop_
_entity.id
_entity.type
_entity.pdbx_description
1 polymer ?
#
loop_
_entity_poly.entity_id
_entity_poly.type
_entity_poly.pdbx_seq_one_letter_code
_entity_poly.pdbx_strand_id
1 'polypeptide(L)'
;MRPARADSRKVVSDSPGDTATVPAGSLASAGATPIEPIVLCVDLPAPPAVVFATFASRFADWWPVKTHSLSRDAATTCRMTLDPGGAVEERAPDGTWHRWGTMELLEPGRRLRFSWHPGREPESAQWIDVTFEAAGDGSRITLTHGGWVALGEIAPILRREYAAGWRTVLNESFAVFVIRGR
;
A
#
# COMPACT_ATOMS: atom_id res chain seq x y z
N MET A 1 -8.00 82.26 -2.62
CA MET A 1 -6.61 82.74 -2.57
C MET A 1 -5.75 81.82 -3.44
N ARG A 2 -4.70 82.37 -4.06
CA ARG A 2 -3.92 81.88 -5.20
C ARG A 2 -3.32 80.43 -5.14
N PRO A 3 -2.88 79.88 -6.29
CA PRO A 3 -2.62 78.46 -6.57
C PRO A 3 -1.10 78.09 -6.60
N ALA A 4 -0.79 76.89 -7.15
CA ALA A 4 0.53 76.29 -7.49
C ALA A 4 1.08 75.32 -6.43
N ARG A 5 1.67 74.16 -6.73
CA ARG A 5 2.44 73.64 -7.88
C ARG A 5 2.44 72.09 -7.73
N ALA A 6 2.09 71.30 -8.75
CA ALA A 6 2.98 70.64 -9.72
C ALA A 6 4.26 70.01 -9.13
N ASP A 7 4.29 68.67 -9.10
CA ASP A 7 5.44 67.78 -9.37
C ASP A 7 4.92 66.32 -9.37
N SER A 8 5.41 65.28 -10.03
CA SER A 8 6.13 65.02 -11.28
C SER A 8 6.06 63.49 -11.47
N ARG A 9 6.04 62.99 -12.71
CA ARG A 9 5.98 61.54 -13.04
C ARG A 9 7.36 60.86 -12.96
N LYS A 10 7.41 59.62 -12.44
CA LYS A 10 8.15 58.43 -12.97
C LYS A 10 7.86 57.21 -12.07
N VAL A 11 7.08 56.20 -12.48
CA VAL A 11 7.43 54.94 -13.22
C VAL A 11 8.52 54.07 -12.56
N VAL A 12 8.10 52.91 -12.01
CA VAL A 12 8.64 51.53 -12.24
C VAL A 12 7.76 50.54 -11.44
N SER A 13 6.90 49.75 -12.08
CA SER A 13 7.06 48.30 -12.35
C SER A 13 7.48 47.44 -11.15
N ASP A 14 6.56 46.64 -10.62
CA ASP A 14 6.75 45.19 -10.50
C ASP A 14 5.39 44.45 -10.41
N SER A 15 5.38 43.22 -10.90
CA SER A 15 4.20 42.44 -11.30
C SER A 15 3.53 41.70 -10.13
N PRO A 16 2.27 41.26 -10.29
CA PRO A 16 1.59 40.43 -9.30
C PRO A 16 2.02 38.96 -9.44
N GLY A 17 2.67 38.44 -8.40
CA GLY A 17 2.93 37.01 -8.24
C GLY A 17 1.75 36.32 -7.58
N ASP A 18 0.85 35.84 -8.42
CA ASP A 18 -0.19 34.87 -8.09
C ASP A 18 0.44 33.62 -7.45
N THR A 19 -0.06 33.19 -6.30
CA THR A 19 0.19 31.83 -5.80
C THR A 19 -1.12 31.22 -5.36
N ALA A 20 -1.89 30.85 -6.39
CA ALA A 20 -2.42 29.51 -6.55
C ALA A 20 -2.91 28.83 -5.26
N THR A 21 -4.20 29.01 -5.03
CA THR A 21 -5.08 27.95 -4.51
C THR A 21 -4.68 26.59 -5.09
N VAL A 22 -4.34 25.64 -4.23
CA VAL A 22 -4.39 24.22 -4.57
C VAL A 22 -5.80 23.72 -4.21
N PRO A 23 -6.67 23.41 -5.20
CA PRO A 23 -7.87 22.66 -4.91
C PRO A 23 -7.46 21.19 -4.73
N ALA A 24 -7.85 20.61 -3.59
CA ALA A 24 -7.89 19.17 -3.43
C ALA A 24 -8.84 18.60 -4.49
N GLY A 25 -8.26 18.03 -5.55
CA GLY A 25 -8.98 17.37 -6.62
C GLY A 25 -9.72 16.15 -6.10
N SER A 26 -10.97 16.35 -5.66
CA SER A 26 -11.95 15.28 -5.58
C SER A 26 -12.59 15.13 -6.95
N LEU A 27 -12.04 14.25 -7.77
CA LEU A 27 -12.76 13.71 -8.92
C LEU A 27 -13.65 12.58 -8.43
N ALA A 28 -14.83 12.95 -7.94
CA ALA A 28 -15.93 12.02 -7.76
C ALA A 28 -16.47 11.67 -9.17
N SER A 29 -15.98 10.56 -9.74
CA SER A 29 -16.61 9.92 -10.88
C SER A 29 -17.83 9.12 -10.43
N ALA A 30 -18.93 9.32 -11.15
CA ALA A 30 -20.23 8.71 -10.91
C ALA A 30 -20.20 7.16 -11.02
N GLY A 31 -20.92 6.48 -10.13
CA GLY A 31 -21.57 5.20 -10.46
C GLY A 31 -21.16 3.93 -9.72
N ALA A 32 -20.25 3.96 -8.73
CA ALA A 32 -20.00 2.81 -7.87
C ALA A 32 -19.95 3.26 -6.41
N THR A 33 -20.77 2.66 -5.54
CA THR A 33 -20.66 2.87 -4.10
C THR A 33 -19.22 2.55 -3.68
N PRO A 34 -18.46 3.51 -3.13
CA PRO A 34 -17.08 3.26 -2.77
C PRO A 34 -17.04 2.21 -1.67
N ILE A 35 -16.56 1.02 -2.02
CA ILE A 35 -16.37 -0.05 -1.05
C ILE A 35 -15.15 0.31 -0.22
N GLU A 36 -15.35 0.48 1.09
CA GLU A 36 -14.28 0.86 2.01
C GLU A 36 -13.12 -0.13 1.99
N PRO A 37 -11.87 0.34 2.08
CA PRO A 37 -10.73 -0.55 2.20
C PRO A 37 -10.82 -1.40 3.47
N ILE A 38 -10.14 -2.53 3.45
CA ILE A 38 -9.85 -3.30 4.66
C ILE A 38 -8.68 -2.60 5.33
N VAL A 39 -8.78 -2.29 6.62
CA VAL A 39 -7.67 -1.77 7.42
C VAL A 39 -7.44 -2.71 8.59
N LEU A 40 -6.21 -3.20 8.73
CA LEU A 40 -5.80 -4.06 9.84
C LEU A 40 -4.53 -3.49 10.44
N CYS A 41 -4.50 -3.42 11.77
CA CYS A 41 -3.37 -2.91 12.53
C CYS A 41 -2.90 -3.98 13.52
N VAL A 42 -1.59 -4.16 13.63
CA VAL A 42 -0.96 -5.06 14.59
C VAL A 42 0.22 -4.36 15.24
N ASP A 43 0.33 -4.46 16.55
CA ASP A 43 1.48 -3.96 17.31
C ASP A 43 2.49 -5.11 17.52
N LEU A 44 3.76 -4.82 17.28
CA LEU A 44 4.85 -5.79 17.30
C LEU A 44 5.99 -5.29 18.19
N PRO A 45 6.61 -6.17 19.00
CA PRO A 45 7.71 -5.81 19.89
C PRO A 45 9.05 -5.74 19.15
N ALA A 46 9.09 -5.05 18.01
CA ALA A 46 10.29 -4.89 17.20
C ALA A 46 10.30 -3.51 16.50
N PRO A 47 11.49 -2.92 16.22
CA PRO A 47 11.57 -1.63 15.54
C PRO A 47 10.95 -1.67 14.12
N PRO A 48 10.38 -0.55 13.61
CA PRO A 48 9.71 -0.51 12.31
C PRO A 48 10.60 -0.99 11.15
N ALA A 49 11.88 -0.63 11.16
CA ALA A 49 12.83 -1.06 10.14
C ALA A 49 13.04 -2.59 10.12
N VAL A 50 13.04 -3.23 11.30
CA VAL A 50 13.17 -4.69 11.43
C VAL A 50 11.90 -5.37 10.94
N VAL A 51 10.73 -4.85 11.33
CA VAL A 51 9.44 -5.38 10.90
C VAL A 51 9.27 -5.23 9.39
N PHE A 52 9.65 -4.08 8.82
CA PHE A 52 9.68 -3.85 7.37
C PHE A 52 10.58 -4.87 6.66
N ALA A 53 11.83 -5.04 7.11
CA ALA A 53 12.76 -5.97 6.49
C ALA A 53 12.26 -7.42 6.58
N THR A 54 11.62 -7.77 7.69
CA THR A 54 11.00 -9.09 7.87
C THR A 54 9.81 -9.28 6.93
N PHE A 55 8.93 -8.28 6.82
CA PHE A 55 7.77 -8.34 5.94
C PHE A 55 8.21 -8.50 4.48
N ALA A 56 9.13 -7.65 4.04
CA ALA A 56 9.51 -7.49 2.64
C ALA A 56 10.55 -8.53 2.18
N SER A 57 11.68 -8.65 2.89
CA SER A 57 12.79 -9.50 2.48
C SER A 57 12.63 -10.96 2.88
N ARG A 58 11.77 -11.24 3.87
CA ARG A 58 11.53 -12.61 4.38
C ARG A 58 10.13 -13.11 4.07
N PHE A 59 9.51 -12.55 3.04
CA PHE A 59 8.17 -12.92 2.60
C PHE A 59 7.98 -14.44 2.45
N ALA A 60 8.98 -15.13 1.88
CA ALA A 60 8.99 -16.58 1.73
C ALA A 60 8.92 -17.36 3.07
N ASP A 61 9.47 -16.79 4.15
CA ASP A 61 9.66 -17.49 5.42
C ASP A 61 8.41 -17.46 6.30
N TRP A 62 7.62 -16.39 6.22
CA TRP A 62 6.46 -16.18 7.09
C TRP A 62 5.12 -16.32 6.37
N TRP A 63 5.07 -16.17 5.04
CA TRP A 63 3.81 -16.25 4.30
C TRP A 63 3.20 -17.66 4.41
N PRO A 64 1.91 -17.80 4.79
CA PRO A 64 1.30 -19.10 5.02
C PRO A 64 0.90 -19.79 3.70
N VAL A 65 1.89 -20.26 2.94
CA VAL A 65 1.71 -20.84 1.60
C VAL A 65 0.70 -22.00 1.54
N LYS A 66 0.57 -22.81 2.60
CA LYS A 66 -0.39 -23.92 2.66
C LYS A 66 -1.86 -23.48 2.64
N THR A 67 -2.14 -22.24 3.05
CA THR A 67 -3.52 -21.75 3.21
C THR A 67 -3.81 -20.54 2.32
N HIS A 68 -2.80 -19.74 2.00
CA HIS A 68 -2.93 -18.45 1.29
C HIS A 68 -1.97 -18.33 0.09
N SER A 69 -1.70 -19.43 -0.61
CA SER A 69 -1.12 -19.41 -1.96
C SER A 69 -2.10 -19.96 -2.99
N LEU A 70 -1.85 -19.75 -4.29
CA LEU A 70 -2.67 -20.32 -5.35
C LEU A 70 -2.56 -21.85 -5.36
N SER A 71 -1.35 -22.37 -5.16
CA SER A 71 -1.09 -23.81 -5.15
C SER A 71 -1.55 -24.49 -3.85
N ARG A 72 -1.66 -23.73 -2.75
CA ARG A 72 -1.94 -24.22 -1.38
C ARG A 72 -1.01 -25.36 -0.95
N ASP A 73 0.22 -25.35 -1.44
CA ASP A 73 1.20 -26.41 -1.25
C ASP A 73 2.35 -25.96 -0.33
N ALA A 74 2.98 -26.91 0.36
CA ALA A 74 4.13 -26.66 1.22
C ALA A 74 5.41 -26.38 0.42
N ALA A 75 5.51 -26.90 -0.81
CA ALA A 75 6.62 -26.68 -1.72
C ALA A 75 6.55 -25.32 -2.43
N THR A 76 5.45 -24.60 -2.27
CA THR A 76 5.28 -23.26 -2.80
C THR A 76 6.20 -22.27 -2.10
N THR A 77 6.78 -21.35 -2.88
CA THR A 77 7.62 -20.26 -2.35
C THR A 77 7.09 -18.94 -2.87
N CYS A 78 6.94 -17.93 -2.01
CA CYS A 78 6.58 -16.59 -2.44
C CYS A 78 7.77 -15.63 -2.31
N ARG A 79 7.88 -14.65 -3.20
CA ARG A 79 8.90 -13.60 -3.09
C ARG A 79 8.35 -12.22 -3.44
N MET A 80 9.01 -11.21 -2.88
CA MET A 80 8.83 -9.81 -3.24
C MET A 80 10.16 -9.28 -3.76
N THR A 81 10.16 -8.71 -4.96
CA THR A 81 11.33 -7.98 -5.48
C THR A 81 11.24 -6.54 -4.99
N LEU A 82 12.23 -6.10 -4.20
CA LEU A 82 12.23 -4.81 -3.50
C LEU A 82 12.86 -3.69 -4.34
N ASP A 83 12.30 -3.49 -5.52
CA ASP A 83 12.67 -2.41 -6.46
C ASP A 83 11.40 -1.78 -7.03
N PRO A 84 11.44 -0.52 -7.50
CA PRO A 84 10.34 0.07 -8.27
C PRO A 84 9.96 -0.83 -9.46
N GLY A 85 8.70 -1.26 -9.55
CA GLY A 85 8.23 -2.20 -10.57
C GLY A 85 8.56 -3.68 -10.29
N GLY A 86 9.15 -3.99 -9.13
CA GLY A 86 9.44 -5.36 -8.70
C GLY A 86 8.19 -6.23 -8.62
N ALA A 87 8.32 -7.53 -8.83
CA ALA A 87 7.19 -8.46 -8.78
C ALA A 87 6.95 -8.99 -7.37
N VAL A 88 5.66 -9.15 -7.03
CA VAL A 88 5.21 -10.06 -5.97
C VAL A 88 4.71 -11.32 -6.68
N GLU A 89 5.30 -12.46 -6.39
CA GLU A 89 5.05 -13.69 -7.15
C GLU A 89 5.20 -14.95 -6.31
N GLU A 90 4.51 -15.98 -6.75
CA GLU A 90 4.50 -17.33 -6.21
C GLU A 90 5.19 -18.27 -7.17
N ARG A 91 6.06 -19.14 -6.67
CA ARG A 91 6.56 -20.31 -7.37
C ARG A 91 5.74 -21.52 -6.96
N ALA A 92 5.00 -22.07 -7.91
CA ALA A 92 4.25 -23.31 -7.72
C ALA A 92 5.21 -24.53 -7.63
N PRO A 93 4.73 -25.69 -7.12
CA PRO A 93 5.55 -26.90 -6.97
C PRO A 93 6.11 -27.44 -8.30
N ASP A 94 5.44 -27.16 -9.41
CA ASP A 94 5.88 -27.50 -10.77
C ASP A 94 7.04 -26.59 -11.27
N GLY A 95 7.41 -25.58 -10.49
CA GLY A 95 8.46 -24.61 -10.80
C GLY A 95 7.95 -23.37 -11.54
N THR A 96 6.66 -23.30 -11.89
CA THR A 96 6.06 -22.17 -12.59
C THR A 96 5.96 -20.95 -11.67
N TRP A 97 6.33 -19.78 -12.19
CA TRP A 97 6.17 -18.51 -11.47
C TRP A 97 4.85 -17.83 -11.86
N HIS A 98 4.02 -17.54 -10.87
CA HIS A 98 2.76 -16.82 -10.98
C HIS A 98 2.89 -15.45 -10.35
N ARG A 99 2.77 -14.41 -11.17
CA ARG A 99 2.76 -13.04 -10.68
C ARG A 99 1.46 -12.73 -9.96
N TRP A 100 1.55 -12.32 -8.70
CA TRP A 100 0.44 -11.83 -7.91
C TRP A 100 0.27 -10.32 -8.02
N GLY A 101 1.37 -9.60 -8.26
CA GLY A 101 1.38 -8.16 -8.16
C GLY A 101 2.66 -7.49 -8.60
N THR A 102 2.64 -6.16 -8.55
CA THR A 102 3.76 -5.29 -8.88
C THR A 102 3.95 -4.23 -7.81
N MET A 103 5.19 -4.01 -7.38
CA MET A 103 5.59 -2.97 -6.45
C MET A 103 5.36 -1.59 -7.08
N GLU A 104 4.48 -0.81 -6.47
CA GLU A 104 4.10 0.55 -6.89
C GLU A 104 4.89 1.60 -6.11
N LEU A 105 5.11 1.38 -4.82
CA LEU A 105 5.87 2.26 -3.93
C LEU A 105 6.73 1.44 -2.98
N LEU A 106 7.97 1.88 -2.79
CA LEU A 106 8.87 1.31 -1.81
C LEU A 106 9.59 2.44 -1.06
N GLU A 107 9.26 2.58 0.21
CA GLU A 107 9.92 3.48 1.15
C GLU A 107 10.56 2.63 2.26
N PRO A 108 11.86 2.32 2.14
CA PRO A 108 12.55 1.42 3.07
C PRO A 108 12.30 1.77 4.54
N GLY A 109 11.84 0.79 5.32
CA GLY A 109 11.59 0.93 6.75
C GLY A 109 10.29 1.66 7.12
N ARG A 110 9.51 2.14 6.15
CA ARG A 110 8.35 3.01 6.42
C ARG A 110 7.08 2.54 5.73
N ARG A 111 7.14 2.23 4.43
CA ARG A 111 5.95 1.92 3.64
C ARG A 111 6.30 1.11 2.41
N LEU A 112 5.39 0.24 2.02
CA LEU A 112 5.41 -0.40 0.71
C LEU A 112 3.98 -0.48 0.18
N ARG A 113 3.85 -0.36 -1.14
CA ARG A 113 2.56 -0.47 -1.81
C ARG A 113 2.75 -1.30 -3.07
N PHE A 114 1.85 -2.22 -3.32
CA PHE A 114 1.90 -3.08 -4.49
C PHE A 114 0.49 -3.42 -4.98
N SER A 115 0.37 -3.66 -6.28
CA SER A 115 -0.86 -4.19 -6.87
C SER A 115 -1.06 -5.64 -6.46
N TRP A 116 -2.31 -6.10 -6.44
CA TRP A 116 -2.68 -7.42 -5.95
C TRP A 116 -3.81 -8.03 -6.80
N HIS A 117 -3.48 -9.08 -7.53
CA HIS A 117 -4.38 -9.83 -8.40
C HIS A 117 -3.98 -11.32 -8.49
N PRO A 118 -3.79 -12.03 -7.35
CA PRO A 118 -3.40 -13.44 -7.37
C PRO A 118 -4.45 -14.28 -8.13
N GLY A 119 -4.01 -14.97 -9.18
CA GLY A 119 -4.87 -15.84 -10.00
C GLY A 119 -5.92 -15.10 -10.82
N ARG A 120 -5.78 -13.78 -11.01
CA ARG A 120 -6.69 -12.93 -11.79
C ARG A 120 -5.92 -12.04 -12.76
N GLU A 121 -6.65 -11.46 -13.70
CA GLU A 121 -6.10 -10.53 -14.68
C GLU A 121 -5.65 -9.22 -14.01
N PRO A 122 -4.52 -8.60 -14.44
CA PRO A 122 -4.02 -7.35 -13.88
C PRO A 122 -5.02 -6.18 -13.90
N GLU A 123 -5.98 -6.19 -14.82
CA GLU A 123 -7.03 -5.19 -14.93
C GLU A 123 -8.00 -5.21 -13.73
N SER A 124 -8.08 -6.34 -13.02
CA SER A 124 -8.86 -6.51 -11.79
C SER A 124 -8.05 -6.27 -10.52
N ALA A 125 -6.84 -5.71 -10.66
CA ALA A 125 -5.93 -5.54 -9.54
C ALA A 125 -6.48 -4.61 -8.48
N GLN A 126 -6.46 -5.14 -7.25
CA GLN A 126 -6.56 -4.35 -6.04
C GLN A 126 -5.18 -3.75 -5.71
N TRP A 127 -5.12 -2.92 -4.69
CA TRP A 127 -3.85 -2.42 -4.15
C TRP A 127 -3.74 -2.74 -2.67
N ILE A 128 -2.54 -3.10 -2.24
CA ILE A 128 -2.18 -3.28 -0.84
C ILE A 128 -1.17 -2.20 -0.48
N ASP A 129 -1.45 -1.50 0.60
CA ASP A 129 -0.60 -0.48 1.19
C ASP A 129 -0.25 -0.90 2.61
N VAL A 130 1.03 -1.01 2.92
CA VAL A 130 1.52 -1.42 4.23
C VAL A 130 2.42 -0.34 4.78
N THR A 131 2.06 0.20 5.94
CA THR A 131 2.88 1.17 6.68
C THR A 131 3.46 0.55 7.94
N PHE A 132 4.62 1.05 8.33
CA PHE A 132 5.38 0.63 9.50
C PHE A 132 5.75 1.88 10.30
N GLU A 133 5.17 2.00 11.49
CA GLU A 133 5.30 3.18 12.33
C GLU A 133 5.82 2.80 13.72
N ALA A 134 6.58 3.69 14.37
CA ALA A 134 7.00 3.46 15.75
C ALA A 134 5.80 3.53 16.69
N ALA A 135 5.68 2.57 17.62
CA ALA A 135 4.60 2.51 18.59
C ALA A 135 5.12 1.97 19.92
N GLY A 136 5.20 2.83 20.93
CA GLY A 136 5.82 2.49 22.22
C GLY A 136 7.27 2.01 22.04
N ASP A 137 7.59 0.87 22.65
CA ASP A 137 8.91 0.22 22.55
C ASP A 137 9.06 -0.65 21.27
N GLY A 138 8.06 -0.66 20.39
CA GLY A 138 8.00 -1.49 19.19
C GLY A 138 7.51 -0.72 17.97
N SER A 139 6.68 -1.38 17.16
CA SER A 139 6.10 -0.79 15.96
C SER A 139 4.68 -1.24 15.73
N ARG A 140 3.94 -0.41 15.00
CA ARG A 140 2.62 -0.71 14.46
C ARG A 140 2.75 -0.95 12.97
N ILE A 141 2.31 -2.12 12.52
CA ILE A 141 2.09 -2.39 11.11
C ILE A 141 0.62 -2.12 10.80
N THR A 142 0.36 -1.34 9.74
CA THR A 142 -0.98 -1.13 9.22
C THR A 142 -1.05 -1.59 7.78
N LEU A 143 -1.88 -2.59 7.52
CA LEU A 143 -2.19 -3.08 6.18
C LEU A 143 -3.53 -2.54 5.74
N THR A 144 -3.52 -1.86 4.60
CA THR A 144 -4.71 -1.35 3.93
C THR A 144 -4.87 -2.06 2.59
N HIS A 145 -6.03 -2.69 2.36
CA HIS A 145 -6.34 -3.36 1.10
C HIS A 145 -7.58 -2.71 0.46
N GLY A 146 -7.39 -2.11 -0.71
CA GLY A 146 -8.43 -1.39 -1.44
C GLY A 146 -8.39 -1.64 -2.94
N GLY A 147 -9.15 -0.85 -3.72
CA GLY A 147 -9.29 -1.06 -5.16
C GLY A 147 -10.45 -2.00 -5.54
N TRP A 148 -11.39 -2.20 -4.61
CA TRP A 148 -12.56 -3.07 -4.75
C TRP A 148 -13.48 -2.74 -5.94
N VAL A 149 -13.47 -1.50 -6.43
CA VAL A 149 -14.30 -1.07 -7.58
C VAL A 149 -13.98 -1.89 -8.83
N ALA A 150 -12.72 -2.33 -9.00
CA ALA A 150 -12.30 -3.15 -10.14
C ALA A 150 -12.95 -4.55 -10.16
N LEU A 151 -13.49 -5.01 -9.02
CA LEU A 151 -14.13 -6.32 -8.89
C LEU A 151 -15.65 -6.28 -9.12
N GLY A 152 -16.25 -5.10 -9.35
CA GLY A 152 -17.68 -4.99 -9.62
C GLY A 152 -18.57 -5.63 -8.55
N GLU A 153 -19.56 -6.43 -8.94
CA GLU A 153 -20.58 -6.99 -8.05
C GLU A 153 -20.04 -8.00 -7.02
N ILE A 154 -18.92 -8.69 -7.31
CA ILE A 154 -18.34 -9.68 -6.37
C ILE A 154 -17.50 -9.03 -5.27
N ALA A 155 -17.24 -7.73 -5.36
CA ALA A 155 -16.36 -7.01 -4.46
C ALA A 155 -16.72 -7.11 -2.97
N PRO A 156 -18.00 -7.02 -2.53
CA PRO A 156 -18.35 -7.14 -1.11
C PRO A 156 -18.08 -8.54 -0.54
N ILE A 157 -18.22 -9.60 -1.35
CA ILE A 157 -17.97 -10.99 -0.95
C ILE A 157 -16.47 -11.19 -0.80
N LEU A 158 -15.71 -10.88 -1.85
CA LEU A 158 -14.25 -11.00 -1.84
C LEU A 158 -13.61 -10.17 -0.73
N ARG A 159 -14.12 -8.94 -0.47
CA ARG A 159 -13.65 -8.12 0.63
C ARG A 159 -13.79 -8.82 1.98
N ARG A 160 -14.91 -9.50 2.25
CA ARG A 160 -15.11 -10.23 3.51
C ARG A 160 -14.14 -11.39 3.64
N GLU A 161 -13.94 -12.15 2.56
CA GLU A 161 -12.99 -13.27 2.53
C GLU A 161 -11.55 -12.79 2.75
N TYR A 162 -11.14 -11.74 2.04
CA TYR A 162 -9.82 -11.12 2.24
C TYR A 162 -9.66 -10.55 3.64
N ALA A 163 -10.70 -9.96 4.24
CA ALA A 163 -10.61 -9.43 5.59
C ALA A 163 -10.36 -10.54 6.62
N ALA A 164 -10.99 -11.70 6.45
CA ALA A 164 -10.72 -12.87 7.28
C ALA A 164 -9.30 -13.42 7.04
N GLY A 165 -8.91 -13.59 5.78
CA GLY A 165 -7.59 -14.08 5.40
C GLY A 165 -6.46 -13.20 5.93
N TRP A 166 -6.55 -11.88 5.76
CA TRP A 166 -5.54 -10.95 6.25
C TRP A 166 -5.41 -10.94 7.78
N ARG A 167 -6.50 -11.16 8.52
CA ARG A 167 -6.43 -11.31 9.99
C ARG A 167 -5.57 -12.51 10.37
N THR A 168 -5.77 -13.65 9.73
CA THR A 168 -4.94 -14.84 9.98
C THR A 168 -3.50 -14.63 9.52
N VAL A 169 -3.29 -14.07 8.31
CA VAL A 169 -1.95 -13.81 7.77
C VAL A 169 -1.15 -12.87 8.68
N LEU A 170 -1.72 -11.74 9.09
CA LEU A 170 -1.01 -10.76 9.91
C LEU A 170 -0.88 -11.19 11.38
N ASN A 171 -1.97 -11.64 12.02
CA ASN A 171 -1.96 -11.91 13.45
C ASN A 171 -1.33 -13.27 13.78
N GLU A 172 -1.58 -14.30 12.98
CA GLU A 172 -1.21 -15.68 13.32
C GLU A 172 0.07 -16.13 12.62
N SER A 173 0.37 -15.57 11.43
CA SER A 173 1.60 -15.94 10.70
C SER A 173 2.69 -14.89 10.91
N PHE A 174 2.48 -13.66 10.44
CA PHE A 174 3.51 -12.62 10.47
C PHE A 174 3.88 -12.18 11.90
N ALA A 175 2.90 -11.83 12.74
CA ALA A 175 3.17 -11.39 14.10
C ALA A 175 3.86 -12.47 14.93
N VAL A 176 3.40 -13.73 14.81
CA VAL A 176 4.04 -14.87 15.47
C VAL A 176 5.48 -15.08 14.97
N PHE A 177 5.75 -14.89 13.68
CA PHE A 177 7.08 -14.98 13.12
C PHE A 177 8.02 -13.93 13.72
N VAL A 178 7.58 -12.66 13.77
CA VAL A 178 8.34 -11.55 14.35
C VAL A 178 8.60 -11.77 15.85
N ILE A 179 7.57 -12.16 16.62
CA ILE A 179 7.68 -12.40 18.07
C ILE A 179 8.65 -13.55 18.37
N ARG A 180 8.70 -14.57 17.50
CA ARG A 180 9.63 -15.70 17.66
C ARG A 180 11.08 -15.35 17.29
N GLY A 181 11.33 -14.17 16.74
CA GLY A 181 12.67 -13.71 16.34
C GLY A 181 13.37 -14.63 15.35
N ARG A 182 12.59 -15.36 14.54
CA ARG A 182 13.12 -16.27 13.52
C ARG A 182 13.50 -15.53 12.28
#